data_AF-A0A1M6XV13-F1
#
_entry.id   AF-A0A1M6XV13-F1
#
_cell.length_a   1.000
_cell.length_b   1.000
_cell.length_c   1.000
_cell.angle_alpha   90.00
_cell.angle_beta   90.00
_cell.angle_gamma   90.00
#
_symmetry.space_group_name_H-M   'P 1'
#
loop_
_entity.id
_entity.type
_entity.pdbx_description
1 polymer ?
#
loop_
_entity_poly.entity_id
_entity_poly.type
_entity_poly.pdbx_seq_one_letter_code
_entity_poly.pdbx_strand_id
1 'polypeptide(L)'
;MKRNINLILSSSCFIYFACLIYISFKHIVLNNFFSGIFELITIPLIILTIVMLAFNIQGWYLENFLKKSSSFLSIVILLTTIILMTLATIFDV
;
A
#
# COMPACT_ATOMS: atom_id res chain seq x y z
N MET A 1 4.76 20.08 6.97
CA MET A 1 5.38 19.18 5.96
C MET A 1 5.00 17.69 6.10
N LYS A 2 4.49 17.19 7.24
CA LYS A 2 4.16 15.75 7.43
C LYS A 2 3.03 15.19 6.53
N ARG A 3 2.05 16.02 6.12
CA ARG A 3 0.84 15.57 5.41
C ARG A 3 1.07 15.11 3.97
N ASN A 4 1.89 15.82 3.19
CA ASN A 4 2.16 15.44 1.79
C ASN A 4 3.02 14.18 1.72
N ILE A 5 3.87 13.95 2.72
CA ILE A 5 4.71 12.75 2.83
C ILE A 5 3.83 11.49 2.98
N ASN A 6 2.76 11.53 3.78
CA ASN A 6 1.83 10.41 3.91
C ASN A 6 1.12 10.06 2.60
N LEU A 7 0.70 11.08 1.84
CA LEU A 7 0.09 10.89 0.51
C LEU A 7 1.07 10.28 -0.49
N ILE A 8 2.32 10.75 -0.49
CA ILE A 8 3.37 10.22 -1.37
C ILE A 8 3.68 8.77 -1.00
N LEU A 9 3.86 8.47 0.29
CA LEU A 9 4.13 7.11 0.78
C LEU A 9 2.97 6.15 0.51
N SER A 10 1.71 6.57 0.72
CA SER A 10 0.55 5.74 0.40
C SER A 10 0.47 5.47 -1.10
N SER A 11 0.76 6.46 -1.93
CA SER A 11 0.77 6.32 -3.38
C SER A 11 1.91 5.41 -3.87
N SER A 12 3.10 5.50 -3.26
CA SER A 12 4.22 4.62 -3.60
C SER A 12 3.95 3.17 -3.20
N CYS A 13 3.30 2.93 -2.05
CA CYS A 13 2.85 1.58 -1.68
C CYS A 13 1.87 1.04 -2.72
N PHE A 14 0.92 1.87 -3.15
CA PHE A 14 -0.03 1.49 -4.20
C PHE A 14 0.64 1.10 -5.51
N ILE A 15 1.56 1.93 -6.00
CA ILE A 15 2.30 1.66 -7.23
C ILE A 15 3.12 0.37 -7.09
N TYR A 16 3.79 0.17 -5.96
CA TYR A 16 4.60 -1.03 -5.73
C TYR A 16 3.76 -2.32 -5.78
N PHE A 17 2.65 -2.38 -5.05
CA PHE A 17 1.78 -3.55 -5.05
C PHE A 17 1.09 -3.77 -6.40
N ALA A 18 0.69 -2.69 -7.09
CA ALA A 18 0.15 -2.80 -8.44
C ALA A 18 1.17 -3.40 -9.42
N CYS A 19 2.44 -3.01 -9.32
CA CYS A 19 3.52 -3.59 -10.12
C CYS A 19 3.74 -5.07 -9.81
N LEU A 20 3.74 -5.46 -8.53
CA LEU A 20 3.87 -6.87 -8.13
C LEU A 20 2.73 -7.72 -8.71
N ILE A 21 1.49 -7.26 -8.58
CA ILE A 21 0.32 -7.95 -9.13
C ILE A 21 0.42 -8.05 -10.65
N TYR A 22 0.86 -6.98 -11.33
CA TYR A 22 1.04 -7.00 -12.79
C TYR A 22 2.12 -8.00 -13.24
N ILE A 23 3.25 -8.08 -12.53
CA ILE A 23 4.31 -9.06 -12.79
C ILE A 23 3.77 -10.48 -12.63
N SER A 24 2.99 -10.71 -11.57
CA SER A 24 2.34 -12.00 -11.29
C SER A 24 1.38 -12.40 -12.42
N PHE A 25 0.45 -11.50 -12.79
CA PHE A 25 -0.54 -11.74 -13.86
C PHE A 25 0.11 -11.96 -15.24
N LYS A 26 1.25 -11.31 -15.51
CA LYS A 26 2.00 -11.51 -16.76
C LYS A 26 2.91 -12.74 -16.75
N HIS A 27 2.93 -13.50 -15.66
CA HIS A 27 3.81 -14.65 -15.43
C HIS A 27 5.27 -14.34 -15.78
N ILE A 28 5.73 -13.14 -15.44
CA ILE A 28 7.11 -12.73 -15.70
C ILE A 28 7.99 -13.46 -14.69
N VAL A 29 8.72 -14.46 -15.15
CA VAL A 29 9.68 -15.20 -14.31
C VAL A 29 10.87 -14.30 -14.00
N LEU A 30 10.92 -13.81 -12.78
CA LEU A 30 12.07 -13.06 -12.26
C LEU A 30 13.22 -14.03 -11.98
N ASN A 31 14.47 -13.57 -12.20
CA ASN A 31 15.64 -14.31 -11.77
C ASN A 31 15.63 -14.49 -10.23
N ASN A 32 16.13 -15.62 -9.72
CA ASN A 32 16.10 -15.98 -8.30
C ASN A 32 16.63 -14.88 -7.38
N PHE A 33 17.66 -14.15 -7.82
CA PHE A 33 18.20 -13.00 -7.10
C PHE A 33 17.19 -11.85 -6.94
N PHE A 34 16.49 -11.50 -8.02
CA PHE A 34 15.45 -10.46 -7.97
C PHE A 34 14.25 -10.94 -7.16
N SER A 35 13.82 -12.19 -7.32
CA SER A 35 12.72 -12.77 -6.53
C SER A 35 12.96 -12.63 -5.03
N GLY A 36 14.16 -13.00 -4.56
CA GLY A 36 14.54 -12.87 -3.15
C GLY A 36 14.56 -11.42 -2.65
N ILE A 37 15.00 -10.47 -3.49
CA ILE A 37 14.95 -9.03 -3.16
C ILE A 37 13.50 -8.55 -3.05
N PHE A 38 12.63 -8.95 -3.98
CA PHE A 38 11.22 -8.57 -3.94
C PHE A 38 10.53 -9.10 -2.68
N GLU A 39 10.71 -10.37 -2.34
CA GLU A 39 10.14 -10.95 -1.11
C GLU A 39 10.62 -10.22 0.16
N LEU A 40 11.93 -9.95 0.24
CA LEU A 40 12.54 -9.30 1.40
C LEU A 40 12.05 -7.86 1.58
N ILE A 41 11.73 -7.17 0.49
CA ILE A 41 11.15 -5.81 0.51
C ILE A 41 9.64 -5.86 0.78
N THR A 42 8.94 -6.85 0.24
CA THR A 42 7.47 -6.94 0.28
C THR A 42 6.95 -7.07 1.71
N ILE A 43 7.56 -7.93 2.53
CA ILE A 43 7.10 -8.16 3.92
C ILE A 43 7.15 -6.87 4.76
N PRO A 44 8.27 -6.13 4.85
CA PRO A 44 8.31 -4.83 5.51
C PRO A 44 7.30 -3.81 4.94
N LEU A 45 7.09 -3.82 3.63
CA LEU A 45 6.15 -2.91 2.98
C LEU A 45 4.70 -3.20 3.37
N ILE A 46 4.30 -4.46 3.48
CA ILE A 46 2.97 -4.85 3.96
C ILE A 46 2.76 -4.33 5.38
N ILE A 47 3.72 -4.58 6.28
CA ILE A 47 3.67 -4.11 7.67
C ILE A 47 3.55 -2.57 7.71
N LEU A 48 4.37 -1.88 6.92
CA LEU A 48 4.33 -0.42 6.80
C LEU A 48 2.95 0.08 6.33
N THR A 49 2.34 -0.61 5.36
CA THR A 49 1.02 -0.26 4.80
C THR A 49 -0.06 -0.34 5.88
N ILE A 50 -0.05 -1.39 6.70
CA ILE A 50 -0.99 -1.59 7.81
C ILE A 50 -0.77 -0.52 8.90
N VAL A 51 0.48 -0.27 9.28
CA VAL A 51 0.83 0.74 10.29
C VAL A 51 0.42 2.14 9.83
N MET A 52 0.67 2.48 8.57
CA MET A 52 0.24 3.75 7.97
C MET A 52 -1.28 3.88 7.93
N LEU A 53 -2.01 2.79 7.65
CA LEU A 53 -3.47 2.78 7.68
C LEU A 53 -3.97 3.13 9.09
N ALA A 54 -3.45 2.44 10.11
CA ALA A 54 -3.84 2.67 11.50
C ALA A 54 -3.54 4.12 11.94
N PHE A 55 -2.35 4.64 11.64
CA PHE A 55 -2.00 6.03 11.97
C PHE A 55 -2.87 7.05 11.25
N ASN A 56 -3.19 6.84 9.97
CA ASN A 56 -4.05 7.77 9.24
C ASN A 56 -5.50 7.70 9.73
N ILE A 57 -6.02 6.51 10.09
CA ILE A 57 -7.35 6.36 10.71
C ILE A 57 -7.41 7.08 12.05
N GLN A 58 -6.41 6.88 12.92
CA GLN A 58 -6.32 7.57 14.21
C GLN A 58 -6.22 9.09 14.03
N GLY A 59 -5.38 9.54 13.10
CA GLY A 59 -5.23 10.95 12.76
C GLY A 59 -6.54 11.54 12.22
N TRP A 60 -7.27 10.82 11.38
CA TRP A 60 -8.57 11.23 10.88
C TRP A 60 -9.65 11.28 11.97
N TYR A 61 -9.67 10.30 12.88
CA TYR A 61 -10.59 10.29 14.02
C TYR A 61 -10.37 11.50 14.94
N LEU A 62 -9.11 11.86 15.20
CA LEU A 62 -8.75 13.05 15.97
C LEU A 62 -9.00 14.36 15.20
N GLU A 63 -8.79 14.37 13.87
CA GLU A 63 -9.00 15.52 13.00
C GLU A 63 -10.47 15.70 12.55
N ASN A 64 -11.38 14.77 12.87
CA ASN A 64 -12.79 14.83 12.44
C ASN A 64 -13.56 16.04 12.98
N PHE A 65 -12.97 16.81 13.91
CA PHE A 65 -13.47 18.13 14.31
C PHE A 65 -13.23 19.24 13.27
N LEU A 66 -12.38 19.04 12.24
CA LEU A 66 -11.91 20.11 11.34
C LEU A 66 -11.98 19.82 9.83
N LYS A 67 -12.77 18.82 9.36
CA LYS A 67 -13.06 18.60 7.91
C LYS A 67 -11.82 18.67 7.00
N LYS A 68 -10.74 17.98 7.35
CA LYS A 68 -9.42 18.19 6.73
C LYS A 68 -9.05 16.98 5.85
N SER A 69 -9.33 17.07 4.54
CA SER A 69 -9.47 15.97 3.55
C SER A 69 -8.26 15.10 3.22
N SER A 70 -7.02 15.51 3.48
CA SER A 70 -5.82 14.78 3.01
C SER A 70 -5.62 13.42 3.68
N SER A 71 -5.94 13.31 4.97
CA SER A 71 -5.80 12.06 5.75
C SER A 71 -6.79 11.01 5.25
N PHE A 72 -7.99 11.44 4.87
CA PHE A 72 -9.02 10.57 4.27
C PHE A 72 -8.56 9.98 2.93
N LEU A 73 -7.94 10.80 2.08
CA LEU A 73 -7.45 10.34 0.77
C LEU A 73 -6.35 9.27 0.90
N SER A 74 -5.41 9.44 1.85
CA SER A 74 -4.42 8.40 2.17
C SER A 74 -5.07 7.11 2.69
N ILE A 75 -6.12 7.20 3.53
CA ILE A 75 -6.86 6.00 4.00
C ILE A 75 -7.50 5.27 2.82
N VAL A 76 -8.14 6.01 1.91
CA VAL A 76 -8.77 5.44 0.72
C VAL A 76 -7.74 4.71 -0.14
N ILE A 77 -6.58 5.33 -0.41
CA ILE A 77 -5.50 4.70 -1.19
C ILE A 77 -4.98 3.43 -0.50
N LEU A 78 -4.81 3.46 0.82
CA LEU A 78 -4.32 2.30 1.57
C LEU A 78 -5.36 1.16 1.63
N LEU A 79 -6.65 1.50 1.71
CA LEU A 79 -7.73 0.51 1.63
C LEU A 79 -7.77 -0.14 0.24
N THR A 80 -7.67 0.65 -0.83
CA THR A 80 -7.65 0.09 -2.19
C THR A 80 -6.43 -0.80 -2.41
N THR A 81 -5.26 -0.49 -1.84
CA THR A 81 -4.11 -1.42 -1.88
C THR A 81 -4.41 -2.76 -1.22
N ILE A 82 -5.03 -2.75 -0.04
CA ILE A 82 -5.35 -3.99 0.70
C ILE A 82 -6.37 -4.82 -0.09
N ILE A 83 -7.37 -4.16 -0.69
CA ILE A 83 -8.37 -4.83 -1.54
C ILE A 83 -7.69 -5.44 -2.79
N LEU A 84 -6.81 -4.70 -3.45
CA LEU A 84 -6.06 -5.20 -4.61
C LEU A 84 -5.22 -6.43 -4.26
N MET A 85 -4.50 -6.39 -3.14
CA MET A 85 -3.71 -7.52 -2.67
C MET A 85 -4.59 -8.73 -2.35
N THR A 86 -5.69 -8.55 -1.62
CA THR A 86 -6.59 -9.66 -1.27
C THR A 86 -7.23 -10.29 -2.50
N LEU A 87 -7.67 -9.48 -3.48
CA LEU A 87 -8.18 -10.00 -4.75
C LEU A 87 -7.11 -10.78 -5.51
N ALA A 88 -5.90 -10.24 -5.66
CA ALA A 88 -4.80 -10.96 -6.33
C ALA A 88 -4.51 -12.32 -5.67
N THR A 89 -4.54 -12.37 -4.33
CA THR A 89 -4.32 -13.61 -3.58
C THR A 89 -5.45 -14.62 -3.76
N ILE A 90 -6.72 -14.18 -3.77
CA ILE A 90 -7.89 -15.07 -3.90
C ILE A 90 -7.98 -15.65 -5.32
N PHE A 91 -7.64 -14.85 -6.33
CA PHE A 91 -7.74 -15.24 -7.73
C PHE A 91 -6.52 -16.01 -8.24
N ASP A 92 -5.54 -16.33 -7.38
CA ASP A 92 -4.27 -16.98 -7.75
C ASP A 92 -3.61 -16.31 -8.97
N VAL A 93 -3.69 -14.97 -8.99
CA VAL A 93 -3.10 -14.11 -10.02
C VAL A 93 -1.66 -13.78 -9.66
#